data_AF-A0A139MZC7-F1
#
_entry.id   AF-A0A139MZC7-F1
#
_cell.length_a   1.000
_cell.length_b   1.000
_cell.length_c   1.000
_cell.angle_alpha   90.00
_cell.angle_beta   90.00
_cell.angle_gamma   90.00
#
_symmetry.space_group_name_H-M   'P 1'
#
loop_
_entity.id
_entity.type
_entity.pdbx_description
1 polymer ?
#
loop_
_entity_poly.entity_id
_entity_poly.type
_entity_poly.pdbx_seq_one_letter_code
_entity_poly.pdbx_strand_id
1 'polypeptide(L)'
;MLKTIFYFIRRFPEQVFLFVFNSGVFAWLWKSGTDIANQIGLTEAWQNHVPEPIQAFFGENSQAVQSFFNNSAVMWLVGSMIILLVIRFVKGVIKLVLFVLIILLGIYLIMQNQEILRSFI
;
A
#
# COMPACT_ATOMS: atom_id res chain seq x y z
N MET A 1 11.32 -16.32 31.68
CA MET A 1 11.35 -15.61 30.37
C MET A 1 12.34 -16.21 29.39
N LEU A 2 13.64 -16.27 29.68
CA LEU A 2 14.64 -16.86 28.76
C LEU A 2 14.35 -18.30 28.32
N LYS A 3 13.94 -19.18 29.25
CA LYS A 3 13.53 -20.56 28.89
C LYS A 3 12.36 -20.59 27.90
N THR A 4 11.38 -19.69 28.05
CA THR A 4 10.24 -19.56 27.15
C THR A 4 10.67 -19.06 25.78
N ILE A 5 11.57 -18.09 25.72
CA ILE A 5 12.14 -17.57 24.46
C ILE A 5 12.89 -18.69 23.72
N PHE A 6 13.79 -19.39 24.41
CA PHE A 6 14.52 -20.52 23.81
C PHE A 6 13.61 -21.67 23.39
N TYR A 7 12.51 -21.91 24.13
CA TYR A 7 11.49 -22.86 23.72
C TYR A 7 10.85 -22.47 22.40
N PHE A 8 10.43 -21.21 22.23
CA PHE A 8 9.87 -20.72 20.97
C PHE A 8 10.87 -20.78 19.81
N ILE A 9 12.13 -20.38 20.04
CA ILE A 9 13.19 -20.46 19.02
C ILE A 9 13.38 -21.90 18.52
N ARG A 10 13.39 -22.88 19.43
CA ARG A 10 13.55 -24.29 19.06
C ARG A 10 12.30 -24.90 18.45
N ARG A 11 11.11 -24.48 18.91
CA ARG A 11 9.82 -25.03 18.47
C ARG A 11 9.38 -24.47 17.12
N PHE A 12 9.75 -23.23 16.80
CA PHE A 12 9.31 -22.47 15.64
C PHE A 12 10.48 -21.71 14.97
N PRO A 13 11.54 -22.41 14.56
CA PRO A 13 12.77 -21.78 14.09
C PRO A 13 12.56 -20.93 12.84
N GLU A 14 11.71 -21.37 11.91
CA GLU A 14 11.39 -20.64 10.69
C GLU A 14 10.61 -19.35 10.97
N GLN A 15 9.58 -19.43 11.83
CA GLN A 15 8.78 -18.25 12.19
C GLN A 15 9.63 -17.21 12.92
N VAL A 16 10.52 -17.67 13.82
CA VAL A 16 11.45 -16.78 14.52
C VAL A 16 12.44 -16.15 13.55
N PHE A 17 13.02 -16.94 12.64
CA PHE A 17 13.93 -16.41 11.61
C PHE A 17 13.24 -15.37 10.74
N LEU A 18 12.05 -15.67 10.22
CA LEU A 18 11.25 -14.73 9.43
C LEU A 18 10.94 -13.46 10.22
N PHE A 19 10.58 -13.58 11.50
CA PHE A 19 10.31 -12.43 12.35
C PHE A 19 11.55 -11.54 12.52
N VAL A 20 12.71 -12.13 12.84
CA VAL A 20 13.97 -11.39 13.00
C VAL A 20 14.41 -10.75 11.69
N PHE A 21 14.34 -11.50 10.58
CA PHE A 21 14.70 -11.01 9.26
C PHE A 21 13.82 -9.82 8.86
N ASN A 22 12.49 -9.96 8.92
CA ASN A 22 11.57 -8.88 8.58
C ASN A 22 11.78 -7.66 9.51
N SER A 23 11.94 -7.88 10.81
CA SER A 23 12.20 -6.79 11.76
C SER A 23 13.50 -6.04 11.43
N GLY A 24 14.54 -6.75 11.01
CA GLY A 24 15.80 -6.15 10.55
C GLY A 24 15.63 -5.32 9.28
N VAL A 25 14.90 -5.84 8.29
CA VAL A 25 14.57 -5.10 7.06
C VAL A 25 13.81 -3.81 7.38
N PHE A 26 12.82 -3.87 8.27
CA PHE A 26 12.05 -2.68 8.67
C PHE A 26 12.86 -1.68 9.49
N ALA A 27 13.76 -2.14 10.37
CA ALA A 27 14.67 -1.26 11.10
C ALA A 27 15.63 -0.54 10.15
N TRP A 28 16.14 -1.25 9.13
CA TRP A 28 16.99 -0.65 8.10
C TRP A 28 16.22 0.34 7.22
N LEU A 29 14.98 0.02 6.83
CA LEU A 29 14.11 0.93 6.07
C LEU A 29 13.81 2.20 6.85
N TRP A 30 13.48 2.06 8.14
CA TRP A 30 13.26 3.21 9.02
C TRP A 30 14.48 4.10 9.10
N LYS A 31 15.66 3.53 9.39
CA LYS A 31 16.90 4.29 9.52
C LYS A 31 17.27 5.01 8.22
N SER A 32 17.23 4.29 7.10
CA SER A 32 17.52 4.84 5.78
C SER A 32 16.52 5.93 5.40
N GLY A 33 15.23 5.72 5.63
CA GLY A 33 14.18 6.69 5.35
C GLY A 33 14.32 7.97 6.20
N THR A 34 14.70 7.83 7.47
CA THR A 34 14.97 8.96 8.36
C THR A 34 16.21 9.74 7.91
N ASP A 35 17.29 9.05 7.55
CA ASP A 35 18.53 9.69 7.11
C ASP A 35 18.32 10.44 5.78
N ILE A 36 17.58 9.84 4.85
CA ILE A 36 17.14 10.47 3.60
C ILE A 36 16.27 11.69 3.91
N ALA A 37 15.27 11.57 4.78
CA ALA A 37 14.37 12.66 5.16
C ALA A 37 15.13 13.88 5.70
N ASN A 38 16.17 13.63 6.49
CA ASN A 38 17.01 14.66 7.09
C ASN A 38 17.96 15.31 6.09
N GLN A 39 18.42 14.58 5.06
CA GLN A 39 19.34 15.11 4.04
C GLN A 39 18.65 15.97 2.98
N ILE A 40 17.45 15.59 2.52
CA ILE A 40 16.79 16.27 1.41
C ILE A 40 15.96 17.49 1.90
N GLY A 41 15.88 17.73 3.21
CA GLY A 41 15.00 18.76 3.77
C GLY A 41 13.55 18.50 3.35
N LEU A 42 12.95 17.43 3.91
CA LEU A 42 11.72 16.80 3.44
C LEU A 42 10.62 17.74 2.90
N THR A 43 10.46 18.93 3.48
CA THR A 43 9.52 19.97 3.03
C THR A 43 9.79 20.47 1.61
N GLU A 44 11.04 20.75 1.23
CA GLU A 44 11.40 21.21 -0.12
C GLU A 44 11.27 20.08 -1.14
N ALA A 45 11.70 18.86 -0.78
CA ALA A 45 11.54 17.69 -1.64
C ALA A 45 10.05 17.37 -1.88
N TRP A 46 9.23 17.48 -0.82
CA TRP A 46 7.80 17.24 -0.85
C TRP A 46 7.09 18.21 -1.81
N GLN A 47 7.36 19.50 -1.71
CA GLN A 47 6.74 20.49 -2.59
C GLN A 47 7.19 20.36 -4.05
N ASN A 48 8.46 20.05 -4.29
CA ASN A 48 9.03 20.08 -5.64
C ASN A 48 8.93 18.76 -6.42
N HIS A 49 8.83 17.60 -5.75
CA HIS A 49 8.91 16.28 -6.41
C HIS A 49 7.67 15.41 -6.22
N VAL A 50 6.79 15.72 -5.27
CA VAL A 50 5.57 14.94 -5.06
C VAL A 50 4.44 15.52 -5.93
N PRO A 51 3.69 14.72 -6.69
CA PRO A 51 2.56 15.24 -7.47
C PRO A 51 1.49 15.87 -6.59
N GLU A 52 0.88 16.97 -7.04
CA GLU A 52 -0.19 17.68 -6.31
C GLU A 52 -1.30 16.76 -5.76
N PRO A 53 -1.81 15.75 -6.48
CA PRO A 53 -2.86 14.88 -5.94
C PRO A 53 -2.43 14.12 -4.68
N ILE A 54 -1.15 13.76 -4.58
CA ILE A 54 -0.58 13.09 -3.41
C ILE A 54 -0.36 14.11 -2.29
N GLN A 55 0.11 15.32 -2.62
CA GLN A 55 0.22 16.41 -1.65
C GLN A 55 -1.15 16.75 -1.02
N ALA A 56 -2.21 16.85 -1.83
CA ALA A 56 -3.56 17.11 -1.37
C ALA A 56 -4.14 15.98 -0.48
N PHE A 57 -3.74 14.73 -0.73
CA PHE A 57 -4.18 13.57 0.06
C PHE A 57 -3.57 13.54 1.47
N PHE A 58 -2.29 13.90 1.60
CA PHE A 58 -1.61 14.00 2.91
C PHE A 58 -1.77 15.40 3.56
N GLY A 59 -2.34 16.36 2.83
CA GLY A 59 -2.50 17.76 3.23
C GLY A 59 -1.19 18.57 3.14
N GLU A 60 -1.25 19.87 3.49
CA GLU A 60 -0.05 20.73 3.60
C GLU A 60 0.96 20.27 4.67
N ASN A 61 0.63 19.23 5.44
CA ASN A 61 1.40 18.72 6.56
C ASN A 61 2.60 17.88 6.09
N SER A 62 3.60 18.54 5.50
CA SER A 62 4.96 18.01 5.38
C SER A 62 5.48 17.48 6.73
N GLN A 63 5.03 18.10 7.82
CA GLN A 63 5.32 17.74 9.19
C GLN A 63 4.73 16.38 9.62
N ALA A 64 3.55 16.00 9.13
CA ALA A 64 2.97 14.68 9.40
C ALA A 64 3.76 13.58 8.68
N VAL A 65 4.20 13.86 7.46
CA VAL A 65 5.09 12.98 6.71
C VAL A 65 6.44 12.85 7.43
N GLN A 66 7.06 13.96 7.82
CA GLN A 66 8.31 13.97 8.59
C GLN A 66 8.19 13.23 9.93
N SER A 67 7.07 13.40 10.63
CA SER A 67 6.77 12.67 11.86
C SER A 67 6.60 11.18 11.62
N PHE A 68 6.03 10.77 10.48
CA PHE A 68 5.96 9.36 10.07
C PHE A 68 7.35 8.76 9.86
N PHE A 69 8.26 9.45 9.19
CA PHE A 69 9.64 8.98 8.99
C PHE A 69 10.41 8.89 10.32
N ASN A 70 10.17 9.82 11.25
CA ASN A 70 10.81 9.82 12.58
C ASN A 70 10.24 8.77 13.57
N ASN A 71 9.15 8.08 13.24
CA ASN A 71 8.54 7.07 14.09
C ASN A 71 9.29 5.72 14.08
N SER A 72 9.05 4.88 15.09
CA SER A 72 9.74 3.59 15.27
C SER A 72 9.58 2.61 14.10
N ALA A 73 10.49 1.64 13.99
CA ALA A 73 10.44 0.55 13.01
C ALA A 73 9.10 -0.23 12.98
N VAL A 74 8.38 -0.28 14.10
CA VAL A 74 7.04 -0.91 14.18
C VAL A 74 6.00 -0.12 13.39
N MET A 75 6.09 1.21 13.40
CA MET A 75 5.20 2.08 12.63
C MET A 75 5.41 1.88 11.13
N TRP A 76 6.65 1.66 10.70
CA TRP A 76 7.00 1.32 9.32
C TRP A 76 6.44 -0.03 8.87
N LEU A 77 6.50 -1.04 9.76
CA LEU A 77 5.89 -2.34 9.49
C LEU A 77 4.37 -2.19 9.32
N VAL A 78 3.69 -1.54 10.26
CA VAL A 78 2.24 -1.31 10.19
C VAL A 78 1.87 -0.47 8.96
N GLY A 79 2.63 0.59 8.68
CA GLY A 79 2.44 1.44 7.50
C GLY A 79 2.55 0.66 6.19
N SER A 80 3.55 -0.22 6.07
CA SER A 80 3.71 -1.08 4.89
C SER A 80 2.54 -2.06 4.70
N MET A 81 2.00 -2.61 5.80
CA MET A 81 0.83 -3.49 5.75
C MET A 81 -0.41 -2.72 5.29
N ILE A 82 -0.62 -1.50 5.79
CA ILE A 82 -1.74 -0.63 5.36
C ILE A 82 -1.62 -0.31 3.86
N ILE A 83 -0.42 0.07 3.39
CA ILE A 83 -0.19 0.36 1.96
C ILE A 83 -0.51 -0.88 1.10
N LEU A 84 -0.09 -2.08 1.52
CA LEU A 84 -0.42 -3.31 0.83
C LEU A 84 -1.93 -3.59 0.78
N LEU A 85 -2.65 -3.31 1.87
CA LEU A 85 -4.11 -3.44 1.92
C LEU A 85 -4.77 -2.48 0.93
N VAL A 86 -4.31 -1.21 0.88
CA VAL A 86 -4.80 -0.22 -0.07
C VAL A 86 -4.56 -0.68 -1.52
N ILE A 87 -3.34 -1.14 -1.84
CA ILE A 87 -3.01 -1.63 -3.19
C ILE A 87 -3.91 -2.82 -3.58
N ARG A 88 -4.12 -3.78 -2.66
CA ARG A 88 -5.01 -4.92 -2.89
C ARG A 88 -6.46 -4.48 -3.08
N PHE A 89 -6.93 -3.52 -2.30
CA PHE A 89 -8.27 -2.95 -2.42
C PHE A 89 -8.48 -2.27 -3.78
N VAL A 90 -7.56 -1.38 -4.17
CA VAL A 90 -7.62 -0.69 -5.48
C VAL A 90 -7.64 -1.69 -6.63
N LYS A 91 -6.82 -2.74 -6.56
CA LYS A 91 -6.83 -3.83 -7.55
C LYS A 91 -8.20 -4.52 -7.65
N GLY A 92 -8.90 -4.68 -6.53
CA GLY A 92 -10.26 -5.20 -6.50
C GLY A 92 -11.26 -4.24 -7.16
N VAL A 93 -11.17 -2.95 -6.82
CA VAL A 93 -12.04 -1.89 -7.38
C VAL A 93 -11.89 -1.80 -8.90
N ILE A 94 -10.67 -1.79 -9.43
CA ILE A 94 -10.43 -1.75 -10.88
C ILE A 94 -11.12 -2.92 -11.59
N LYS A 95 -11.02 -4.13 -11.05
CA LYS A 95 -11.70 -5.30 -11.61
C LYS A 95 -13.22 -5.14 -11.61
N LEU A 96 -13.78 -4.62 -10.52
CA LEU A 96 -15.22 -4.40 -10.40
C LEU A 96 -15.70 -3.35 -11.40
N VAL A 97 -14.99 -2.23 -11.53
CA VAL A 97 -15.33 -1.16 -12.49
C VAL A 97 -15.28 -1.70 -13.92
N LEU A 98 -14.24 -2.44 -14.29
CA LEU A 98 -14.14 -3.07 -15.62
C LEU A 98 -15.30 -4.04 -15.86
N PHE A 99 -15.66 -4.85 -14.88
CA PHE A 99 -16.79 -5.78 -14.99
C PHE A 99 -18.11 -5.06 -15.23
N VAL A 100 -18.40 -4.00 -14.47
CA VAL A 100 -19.61 -3.18 -14.64
C VAL A 100 -19.63 -2.52 -16.01
N LEU A 101 -18.51 -1.96 -16.47
CA LEU A 101 -18.40 -1.35 -17.80
C LEU A 101 -18.71 -2.34 -18.92
N ILE A 102 -18.19 -3.57 -18.83
CA ILE A 102 -18.46 -4.62 -19.83
C ILE A 102 -19.96 -4.97 -19.86
N ILE A 103 -20.60 -5.09 -18.71
CA ILE A 103 -22.05 -5.37 -18.63
C ILE A 103 -22.86 -4.23 -19.26
N LEU A 104 -22.57 -2.99 -18.87
CA LEU A 104 -23.27 -1.82 -19.40
C LEU A 104 -23.08 -1.69 -20.91
N LEU A 105 -21.87 -1.94 -21.41
CA LEU A 105 -21.58 -1.96 -22.85
C LEU A 105 -22.39 -3.05 -23.55
N GLY A 106 -22.48 -4.24 -22.98
CA GLY A 106 -23.29 -5.35 -23.50
C GLY A 106 -24.77 -4.99 -23.59
N ILE A 107 -25.34 -4.43 -22.52
CA ILE A 107 -26.74 -3.96 -22.48
C ILE A 107 -26.96 -2.88 -23.56
N TYR A 108 -26.07 -1.90 -23.62
CA TYR A 108 -26.14 -0.82 -24.60
C TYR A 108 -26.16 -1.35 -26.04
N LEU A 109 -25.25 -2.26 -26.38
CA LEU A 109 -25.18 -2.87 -27.70
C LEU A 109 -26.44 -3.69 -28.05
N ILE A 110 -27.01 -4.41 -27.08
CA ILE A 110 -28.27 -5.14 -27.23
C ILE A 110 -29.43 -4.18 -27.52
N MET A 111 -29.52 -3.06 -26.78
CA MET A 111 -30.56 -2.06 -26.99
C MET A 111 -30.43 -1.37 -28.35
N GLN A 112 -29.20 -1.12 -28.80
CA GLN A 112 -28.94 -0.50 -30.10
C GLN A 112 -29.24 -1.43 -31.28
N ASN A 113 -29.00 -2.74 -31.14
CA ASN A 113 -29.06 -3.70 -32.24
C ASN A 113 -30.23 -4.70 -32.12
N GLN A 114 -31.38 -4.23 -31.64
CA GLN A 114 -32.58 -5.06 -31.45
C GLN A 114 -33.05 -5.76 -32.74
N GLU A 115 -32.88 -5.13 -33.91
CA GLU A 115 -33.29 -5.74 -35.19
C GLU A 115 -32.45 -6.96 -35.56
N ILE A 116 -31.14 -6.91 -35.30
CA ILE A 116 -30.23 -8.04 -35.54
C ILE A 116 -30.64 -9.22 -34.63
N LEU A 117 -30.95 -8.94 -33.36
CA LEU A 117 -31.40 -9.96 -32.41
C LEU A 117 -32.74 -10.60 -32.82
N ARG A 118 -33.68 -9.82 -33.35
CA ARG A 118 -34.97 -10.33 -33.84
C ARG A 118 -34.82 -11.22 -35.08
N SER A 119 -33.78 -11.05 -35.88
CA SER A 119 -33.51 -11.92 -37.03
C SER A 119 -32.97 -13.31 -36.66
N PHE A 120 -32.54 -13.51 -35.41
CA PHE A 120 -32.04 -14.79 -34.89
C PHE A 120 -33.10 -15.62 -34.14
N ILE A 121 -34.30 -15.07 -33.92
CA ILE A 121 -35.47 -15.74 -33.33
C ILE A 121 -36.47 -16.06 -34.43
#